data_AF-A0A9P8C9F4-F1
#
_entry.id   AF-A0A9P8C9F4-F1
#
_cell.length_a   1.000
_cell.length_b   1.000
_cell.length_c   1.000
_cell.angle_alpha   90.00
_cell.angle_beta   90.00
_cell.angle_gamma   90.00
#
_symmetry.space_group_name_H-M   'P 1'
#
loop_
_entity.id
_entity.type
_entity.pdbx_description
1 polymer ?
#
loop_
_entity_poly.entity_id
_entity_poly.type
_entity_poly.pdbx_seq_one_letter_code
_entity_poly.pdbx_strand_id
1 'polypeptide(L)'
;MSLQKMSTAVSLLLTPLITAHDAIVAFPSHHPTARQSNTTNLVDPVTQPFCGASGCWHWSSPPPDLCPLVLGDCANNSDASDNGGNKCGMYQYSRDCYCALRTGLSCAFSCNWRTWWETEDWFANLCPNSPALKLDFSGLPKCARGCLDDAIFQYGCLTQTSNCFCSNGDLFGCHDNCHSDAEFKQIESWLQDVCGIPPATATAALASGTFSLSTATATAIVSLSGNDAKVSLPLPTPRKPLRWYEVFILAVLILTVVVGLGLWRQGFVMRRSFRKADRM
;
A
#
# COMPACT_ATOMS: atom_id res chain seq x y z
N MET A 1 26.11 -41.27 40.59
CA MET A 1 24.85 -40.49 40.63
C MET A 1 24.42 -40.16 39.20
N SER A 2 23.15 -40.42 38.91
CA SER A 2 22.59 -40.66 37.56
C SER A 2 22.60 -39.44 36.63
N LEU A 3 23.21 -39.61 35.45
CA LEU A 3 23.33 -38.64 34.35
C LEU A 3 22.08 -38.58 33.46
N GLN A 4 20.91 -38.97 33.99
CA GLN A 4 19.68 -39.21 33.22
C GLN A 4 18.61 -38.11 33.41
N LYS A 5 18.91 -37.04 34.16
CA LYS A 5 17.94 -35.98 34.49
C LYS A 5 18.13 -34.63 33.77
N MET A 6 19.15 -34.47 32.92
CA MET A 6 19.39 -33.19 32.22
C MET A 6 18.83 -33.11 30.80
N SER A 7 18.30 -34.20 30.23
CA SER A 7 17.83 -34.19 28.84
C SER A 7 16.38 -33.72 28.65
N THR A 8 15.59 -33.61 29.72
CA THR A 8 14.13 -33.32 29.61
C THR A 8 13.76 -31.84 29.66
N ALA A 9 14.69 -30.94 30.00
CA ALA A 9 14.39 -29.51 30.08
C ALA A 9 14.56 -28.75 28.75
N VAL A 10 15.30 -29.30 27.78
CA VAL A 10 15.55 -28.63 26.48
C VAL A 10 14.44 -28.91 25.47
N SER A 11 13.76 -30.06 25.56
CA SER A 11 12.64 -30.40 24.66
C SER A 11 11.34 -29.63 24.92
N LEU A 12 11.22 -28.90 26.03
CA LEU A 12 10.00 -28.14 26.39
C LEU A 12 9.98 -26.69 25.91
N LEU A 13 11.09 -26.19 25.34
CA LEU A 13 11.17 -24.82 24.80
C LEU A 13 11.14 -24.76 23.26
N LEU A 14 11.22 -25.90 22.57
CA LEU A 14 11.20 -25.98 21.10
C LEU A 14 9.84 -26.39 20.52
N THR A 15 8.95 -26.98 21.32
CA THR A 15 7.61 -27.40 20.89
C THR A 15 6.65 -26.26 20.53
N PRO A 16 6.68 -25.05 21.14
CA PRO A 16 5.78 -23.98 20.69
C PRO A 16 6.24 -23.26 19.42
N LEU A 17 7.47 -23.49 18.92
CA LEU A 17 7.94 -22.86 17.67
C LEU A 17 7.51 -23.63 16.42
N ILE A 18 7.36 -24.96 16.48
CA ILE A 18 7.03 -25.76 15.31
C ILE A 18 5.53 -25.70 15.01
N THR A 19 4.67 -25.63 16.03
CA THR A 19 3.21 -25.48 15.83
C THR A 19 2.77 -24.07 15.42
N ALA A 20 3.67 -23.08 15.45
CA ALA A 20 3.39 -21.73 14.93
C ALA A 20 3.66 -21.60 13.42
N HIS A 21 4.36 -22.57 12.80
CA HIS A 21 4.60 -22.53 11.36
C HIS A 21 3.45 -23.10 10.53
N ASP A 22 2.65 -24.02 11.06
CA ASP A 22 1.53 -24.63 10.34
C ASP A 22 0.19 -23.86 10.48
N ALA A 23 0.15 -22.79 11.27
CA ALA A 23 -1.00 -21.88 11.35
C ALA A 23 -0.94 -20.74 10.31
N ILE A 24 0.11 -20.69 9.49
CA ILE A 24 0.27 -19.71 8.43
C ILE A 24 -0.24 -20.35 7.14
N VAL A 25 -1.47 -19.94 6.77
CA VAL A 25 -2.04 -20.00 5.41
C VAL A 25 -2.73 -21.31 5.01
N ALA A 26 -3.79 -21.67 5.74
CA ALA A 26 -4.99 -22.19 5.09
C ALA A 26 -5.96 -21.02 4.87
N PHE A 27 -5.70 -20.19 3.85
CA PHE A 27 -6.67 -19.17 3.47
C PHE A 27 -7.87 -19.84 2.81
N PRO A 28 -9.10 -19.59 3.27
CA PRO A 28 -10.27 -19.96 2.51
C PRO A 28 -10.17 -19.28 1.14
N SER A 29 -10.11 -20.08 0.08
CA SER A 29 -10.29 -19.62 -1.29
C SER A 29 -11.78 -19.29 -1.47
N HIS A 30 -12.22 -18.17 -0.88
CA HIS A 30 -13.59 -17.72 -1.06
C HIS A 30 -13.70 -16.77 -2.24
N HIS A 31 -14.65 -17.14 -3.09
CA HIS A 31 -15.14 -16.55 -4.32
C HIS A 31 -14.26 -16.64 -5.57
N PRO A 32 -14.64 -17.47 -6.57
CA PRO A 32 -14.25 -17.19 -7.94
C PRO A 32 -14.79 -15.79 -8.25
N THR A 33 -13.89 -14.82 -8.38
CA THR A 33 -14.18 -13.52 -8.97
C THR A 33 -14.85 -13.80 -10.30
N ALA A 34 -16.13 -13.44 -10.41
CA ALA A 34 -16.85 -13.48 -11.66
C ALA A 34 -16.10 -12.55 -12.62
N ARG A 35 -15.22 -13.13 -13.46
CA ARG A 35 -14.53 -12.36 -14.49
C ARG A 35 -15.60 -11.74 -15.38
N GLN A 36 -15.57 -10.42 -15.51
CA GLN A 36 -16.46 -9.72 -16.41
C GLN A 36 -16.16 -10.20 -17.84
N SER A 37 -17.00 -11.08 -18.38
CA SER A 37 -16.90 -11.58 -19.76
C SER A 37 -17.56 -10.64 -20.76
N ASN A 38 -18.00 -9.46 -20.31
CA ASN A 38 -18.88 -8.61 -21.08
C ASN A 38 -18.12 -8.00 -22.27
N THR A 39 -18.65 -8.27 -23.47
CA THR A 39 -18.18 -7.76 -24.77
C THR A 39 -18.46 -6.27 -24.94
N THR A 40 -19.17 -5.65 -24.00
CA THR A 40 -19.37 -4.22 -23.94
C THR A 40 -18.07 -3.55 -23.48
N ASN A 41 -17.65 -2.48 -24.16
CA ASN A 41 -16.48 -1.66 -23.79
C ASN A 41 -16.73 -0.85 -22.51
N LEU A 42 -17.40 -1.45 -21.52
CA LEU A 42 -17.81 -0.85 -20.28
C LEU A 42 -17.12 -1.55 -19.12
N VAL A 43 -16.95 -0.80 -18.03
CA VAL A 43 -16.41 -1.24 -16.77
C VAL A 43 -17.52 -1.16 -15.75
N ASP A 44 -17.74 -2.28 -15.08
CA ASP A 44 -18.70 -2.39 -13.99
C ASP A 44 -17.93 -2.42 -12.65
N PRO A 45 -17.95 -1.33 -11.87
CA PRO A 45 -17.26 -1.25 -10.59
C PRO A 45 -17.71 -2.29 -9.56
N VAL A 46 -18.91 -2.86 -9.68
CA VAL A 46 -19.42 -3.90 -8.78
C VAL A 46 -18.69 -5.24 -8.99
N THR A 47 -17.97 -5.41 -10.10
CA THR A 47 -17.12 -6.59 -10.33
C THR A 47 -15.75 -6.50 -9.67
N GLN A 48 -15.37 -5.32 -9.16
CA GLN A 48 -14.17 -5.14 -8.34
C GLN A 48 -14.26 -6.02 -7.09
N PRO A 49 -13.16 -6.37 -6.41
CA PRO A 49 -13.24 -6.97 -5.07
C PRO A 49 -13.94 -6.05 -4.05
N PHE A 50 -14.77 -6.64 -3.19
CA PHE A 50 -15.56 -5.86 -2.23
C PHE A 50 -14.67 -5.31 -1.13
N CYS A 51 -14.80 -3.99 -0.92
CA CYS A 51 -14.15 -3.32 0.17
C CYS A 51 -15.18 -2.53 0.97
N GLY A 52 -15.52 -3.04 2.15
CA GLY A 52 -16.57 -2.46 3.00
C GLY A 52 -16.29 -1.04 3.48
N ALA A 53 -15.06 -0.55 3.34
CA ALA A 53 -14.66 0.83 3.66
C ALA A 53 -14.58 1.75 2.43
N SER A 54 -14.68 1.22 1.21
CA SER A 54 -14.53 2.02 0.00
C SER A 54 -15.87 2.41 -0.61
N GLY A 55 -15.96 3.66 -1.04
CA GLY A 55 -17.07 4.15 -1.86
C GLY A 55 -17.00 3.72 -3.32
N CYS A 56 -16.06 2.84 -3.70
CA CYS A 56 -15.83 2.44 -5.10
C CYS A 56 -17.08 1.89 -5.79
N TRP A 57 -17.97 1.26 -5.02
CA TRP A 57 -19.17 0.60 -5.54
C TRP A 57 -20.43 1.46 -5.44
N HIS A 58 -20.47 2.37 -4.45
CA HIS A 58 -21.69 3.09 -4.12
C HIS A 58 -21.72 4.52 -4.65
N TRP A 59 -20.60 5.06 -5.12
CA TRP A 59 -20.48 6.48 -5.47
C TRP A 59 -19.53 6.68 -6.63
N SER A 60 -19.78 7.73 -7.41
CA SER A 60 -19.07 8.22 -8.59
C SER A 60 -17.54 8.29 -8.43
N SER A 61 -16.89 7.14 -8.36
CA SER A 61 -15.46 6.94 -8.14
C SER A 61 -14.94 6.03 -9.25
N PRO A 62 -14.16 6.58 -10.20
CA PRO A 62 -13.66 7.95 -10.28
C PRO A 62 -14.77 9.01 -10.48
N PRO A 63 -14.54 10.27 -10.06
CA PRO A 63 -15.47 11.38 -10.28
C PRO A 63 -16.00 11.44 -11.72
N PRO A 64 -17.29 11.73 -11.95
CA PRO A 64 -17.87 11.78 -13.30
C PRO A 64 -17.18 12.80 -14.21
N ASP A 65 -16.62 13.85 -13.61
CA ASP A 65 -15.90 14.91 -14.32
C ASP A 65 -14.59 14.39 -14.93
N LEU A 66 -13.99 13.34 -14.35
CA LEU A 66 -12.82 12.65 -14.91
C LEU A 66 -13.22 11.60 -15.93
N CYS A 67 -14.23 10.81 -15.58
CA CYS A 67 -14.71 9.76 -16.45
C CYS A 67 -16.23 9.74 -16.43
N PRO A 68 -16.89 10.25 -17.49
CA PRO A 68 -18.34 10.33 -17.53
C PRO A 68 -18.98 8.97 -17.34
N LEU A 69 -20.00 8.96 -16.49
CA LEU A 69 -20.81 7.79 -16.26
C LEU A 69 -21.66 7.53 -17.51
N VAL A 70 -21.63 6.28 -17.98
CA VAL A 70 -22.43 5.79 -19.10
C VAL A 70 -23.58 4.98 -18.52
N LEU A 71 -24.79 5.27 -18.98
CA LEU A 71 -25.95 4.44 -18.69
C LEU A 71 -25.88 3.19 -19.58
N GLY A 72 -25.74 2.03 -18.96
CA GLY A 72 -25.70 0.74 -19.67
C GLY A 72 -26.56 -0.30 -18.98
N ASP A 73 -26.93 -1.35 -19.72
CA ASP A 73 -27.61 -2.52 -19.17
C ASP A 73 -26.72 -3.20 -18.12
N CYS A 74 -27.31 -3.69 -17.03
CA CYS A 74 -26.55 -4.34 -15.96
C CYS A 74 -25.78 -5.55 -16.49
N ALA A 75 -24.47 -5.57 -16.29
CA ALA A 75 -23.63 -6.69 -16.69
C ALA A 75 -23.93 -7.97 -15.89
N ASN A 76 -24.48 -7.80 -14.68
CA ASN A 76 -24.92 -8.89 -13.81
C ASN A 76 -26.15 -8.44 -13.04
N ASN A 77 -27.23 -9.22 -13.06
CA ASN A 77 -28.45 -9.00 -12.25
C ASN A 77 -28.20 -9.31 -10.75
N SER A 78 -27.03 -8.95 -10.23
CA SER A 78 -26.68 -9.16 -8.82
C SER A 78 -27.18 -8.02 -7.96
N ASP A 79 -27.69 -8.34 -6.77
CA ASP A 79 -28.23 -7.39 -5.77
C ASP A 79 -27.30 -6.21 -5.42
N ALA A 80 -26.00 -6.30 -5.71
CA ALA A 80 -25.05 -5.19 -5.55
C ALA A 80 -25.23 -4.05 -6.59
N SER A 81 -25.94 -4.32 -7.68
CA SER A 81 -26.41 -3.31 -8.65
C SER A 81 -27.61 -2.52 -8.15
N ASP A 82 -28.20 -2.96 -7.04
CA ASP A 82 -29.40 -2.37 -6.49
C ASP A 82 -29.00 -1.45 -5.34
N ASN A 83 -28.87 -0.15 -5.64
CA ASN A 83 -29.00 0.91 -4.63
C ASN A 83 -30.45 0.95 -4.07
N GLY A 84 -31.01 -0.20 -3.67
CA GLY A 84 -32.30 -0.34 -2.99
C GLY A 84 -33.56 -0.14 -3.84
N GLY A 85 -33.63 -0.62 -5.09
CA GLY A 85 -34.92 -0.63 -5.81
C GLY A 85 -34.89 -1.18 -7.23
N ASN A 86 -36.10 -1.48 -7.77
CA ASN A 86 -36.44 -2.04 -9.09
C ASN A 86 -35.99 -1.21 -10.32
N LYS A 87 -34.84 -0.54 -10.26
CA LYS A 87 -34.27 0.26 -11.34
C LYS A 87 -32.79 -0.09 -11.47
N CYS A 88 -32.51 -1.01 -12.38
CA CYS A 88 -31.19 -1.19 -12.97
C CYS A 88 -30.70 0.15 -13.51
N GLY A 89 -29.85 0.81 -12.74
CA GLY A 89 -29.30 2.14 -13.02
C GLY A 89 -27.87 2.20 -12.54
N MET A 90 -27.06 1.22 -12.94
CA MET A 90 -25.65 1.24 -12.63
C MET A 90 -24.92 2.12 -13.63
N TYR A 91 -24.39 3.21 -13.11
CA TYR A 91 -23.44 4.04 -13.79
C TYR A 91 -22.17 3.22 -14.07
N GLN A 92 -21.94 2.91 -15.34
CA GLN A 92 -20.74 2.23 -15.79
C GLN A 92 -19.74 3.26 -16.32
N TYR A 93 -18.49 2.89 -16.44
CA TYR A 93 -17.50 3.71 -17.12
C TYR A 93 -17.20 3.13 -18.49
N SER A 94 -16.94 3.97 -19.49
CA SER A 94 -16.25 3.49 -20.69
C SER A 94 -14.89 2.92 -20.29
N ARG A 95 -14.56 1.72 -20.78
CA ARG A 95 -13.29 1.04 -20.47
C ARG A 95 -12.09 1.88 -20.86
N ASP A 96 -12.12 2.49 -22.04
CA ASP A 96 -11.01 3.32 -22.51
C ASP A 96 -10.74 4.49 -21.56
N CYS A 97 -11.81 5.13 -21.08
CA CYS A 97 -11.74 6.23 -20.15
C CYS A 97 -11.25 5.78 -18.77
N TYR A 98 -11.84 4.72 -18.21
CA TYR A 98 -11.45 4.19 -16.89
C TYR A 98 -10.00 3.70 -16.87
N CYS A 99 -9.59 2.96 -17.90
CA CYS A 99 -8.23 2.44 -18.03
C CYS A 99 -7.19 3.54 -18.31
N ALA A 100 -7.57 4.71 -18.81
CA ALA A 100 -6.66 5.83 -19.01
C ALA A 100 -6.33 6.59 -17.70
N LEU A 101 -7.08 6.37 -16.63
CA LEU A 101 -6.87 7.04 -15.35
C LEU A 101 -5.60 6.54 -14.67
N ARG A 102 -4.75 7.47 -14.22
CA ARG A 102 -3.52 7.18 -13.47
C ARG A 102 -3.77 6.76 -12.02
N THR A 103 -4.99 7.01 -11.53
CA THR A 103 -5.40 6.90 -10.12
C THR A 103 -6.82 6.33 -9.98
N GLY A 104 -7.22 5.47 -10.94
CA GLY A 104 -8.57 4.90 -11.01
C GLY A 104 -8.94 4.07 -9.78
N LEU A 105 -7.95 3.59 -9.02
CA LEU A 105 -8.15 2.79 -7.80
C LEU A 105 -8.08 3.57 -6.49
N SER A 106 -8.01 4.91 -6.54
CA SER A 106 -7.86 5.74 -5.33
C SER A 106 -8.95 5.52 -4.28
N CYS A 107 -10.17 5.20 -4.71
CA CYS A 107 -11.27 4.87 -3.80
C CYS A 107 -11.01 3.61 -2.96
N ALA A 108 -10.20 2.68 -3.46
CA ALA A 108 -9.89 1.40 -2.80
C ALA A 108 -8.67 1.51 -1.86
N PHE A 109 -8.05 2.67 -1.77
CA PHE A 109 -6.81 2.82 -1.01
C PHE A 109 -7.01 2.64 0.50
N SER A 110 -8.22 2.87 1.01
CA SER A 110 -8.57 2.64 2.42
C SER A 110 -8.81 1.15 2.76
N CYS A 111 -8.78 0.26 1.77
CA CYS A 111 -8.97 -1.16 1.98
C CYS A 111 -7.77 -1.78 2.70
N ASN A 112 -7.97 -2.94 3.31
CA ASN A 112 -6.84 -3.71 3.81
C ASN A 112 -5.95 -4.15 2.63
N TRP A 113 -4.65 -4.39 2.90
CA TRP A 113 -3.68 -4.68 1.84
C TRP A 113 -4.03 -5.86 0.95
N ARG A 114 -4.65 -6.91 1.51
CA ARG A 114 -5.07 -8.07 0.71
C ARG A 114 -6.12 -7.67 -0.33
N THR A 115 -7.15 -6.96 0.09
CA THR A 115 -8.21 -6.47 -0.81
C THR A 115 -7.67 -5.45 -1.81
N TRP A 116 -6.70 -4.63 -1.41
CA TRP A 116 -5.99 -3.73 -2.32
C TRP A 116 -5.29 -4.51 -3.44
N TRP A 117 -4.49 -5.53 -3.13
CA TRP A 117 -3.79 -6.32 -4.16
C TRP A 117 -4.76 -7.09 -5.06
N GLU A 118 -5.83 -7.67 -4.51
CA GLU A 118 -6.89 -8.30 -5.30
C GLU A 118 -7.55 -7.27 -6.26
N THR A 119 -7.69 -6.02 -5.82
CA THR A 119 -8.22 -4.91 -6.63
C THR A 119 -7.24 -4.49 -7.73
N GLU A 120 -5.94 -4.42 -7.43
CA GLU A 120 -4.92 -4.15 -8.45
C GLU A 120 -4.88 -5.25 -9.50
N ASP A 121 -4.98 -6.52 -9.10
CA ASP A 121 -5.06 -7.65 -10.02
C ASP A 121 -6.33 -7.58 -10.89
N TRP A 122 -7.48 -7.24 -10.30
CA TRP A 122 -8.72 -7.02 -11.05
C TRP A 122 -8.52 -5.91 -12.10
N PHE A 123 -7.94 -4.77 -11.72
CA PHE A 123 -7.69 -3.66 -12.63
C PHE A 123 -6.69 -4.03 -13.74
N ALA A 124 -5.61 -4.76 -13.41
CA ALA A 124 -4.62 -5.19 -14.38
C ALA A 124 -5.19 -6.15 -15.42
N ASN A 125 -6.10 -7.03 -15.01
CA ASN A 125 -6.81 -7.92 -15.93
C ASN A 125 -7.78 -7.14 -16.84
N LEU A 126 -8.46 -6.14 -16.29
CA LEU A 126 -9.43 -5.32 -17.02
C LEU A 126 -8.75 -4.33 -17.98
N CYS A 127 -7.61 -3.78 -17.57
CA CYS A 127 -6.92 -2.67 -18.20
C CYS A 127 -5.41 -2.98 -18.43
N PRO A 128 -5.04 -4.03 -19.17
CA PRO A 128 -3.66 -4.52 -19.26
C PRO A 128 -2.67 -3.51 -19.85
N ASN A 129 -3.16 -2.51 -20.61
CA ASN A 129 -2.35 -1.46 -21.23
C ASN A 129 -2.46 -0.12 -20.51
N SER A 130 -3.06 -0.08 -19.32
CA SER A 130 -3.23 1.18 -18.59
C SER A 130 -1.87 1.76 -18.20
N PRO A 131 -1.67 3.09 -18.35
CA PRO A 131 -0.48 3.74 -17.81
C PRO A 131 -0.38 3.59 -16.29
N ALA A 132 -1.49 3.29 -15.60
CA ALA A 132 -1.49 3.18 -14.15
C ALA A 132 -0.83 1.91 -13.62
N LEU A 133 -0.61 0.91 -14.47
CA LEU A 133 0.03 -0.35 -14.10
C LEU A 133 1.55 -0.26 -13.96
N LYS A 134 2.15 0.88 -14.31
CA LYS A 134 3.59 1.06 -14.23
C LYS A 134 3.93 2.42 -13.66
N LEU A 135 4.79 2.42 -12.65
CA LEU A 135 5.48 3.62 -12.19
C LEU A 135 6.91 3.60 -12.70
N ASP A 136 7.26 4.57 -13.54
CA ASP A 136 8.63 4.71 -14.04
C ASP A 136 9.41 5.74 -13.23
N PHE A 137 10.39 5.28 -12.45
CA PHE A 137 11.27 6.15 -11.67
C PHE A 137 12.43 6.76 -12.48
N SER A 138 12.56 6.43 -13.76
CA SER A 138 13.66 6.91 -14.62
C SER A 138 13.69 8.44 -14.76
N GLY A 139 12.53 9.09 -14.60
CA GLY A 139 12.39 10.54 -14.64
C GLY A 139 12.88 11.27 -13.38
N LEU A 140 13.10 10.57 -12.25
CA LEU A 140 13.55 11.18 -11.00
C LEU A 140 15.05 11.47 -10.96
N PRO A 141 15.51 12.49 -10.21
CA PRO A 141 16.93 12.69 -9.96
C PRO A 141 17.51 11.55 -9.12
N LYS A 142 18.82 11.32 -9.23
CA LYS A 142 19.51 10.22 -8.54
C LYS A 142 19.36 10.28 -7.01
N CYS A 143 19.28 11.48 -6.44
CA CYS A 143 19.11 11.71 -4.99
C CYS A 143 17.81 11.11 -4.43
N ALA A 144 16.72 11.11 -5.21
CA ALA A 144 15.41 10.60 -4.77
C ALA A 144 15.08 9.20 -5.32
N ARG A 145 15.60 8.86 -6.51
CA ARG A 145 15.18 7.66 -7.27
C ARG A 145 15.24 6.36 -6.46
N GLY A 146 16.43 6.03 -5.93
CA GLY A 146 16.61 4.78 -5.19
C GLY A 146 15.82 4.74 -3.88
N CYS A 147 15.77 5.88 -3.17
CA CYS A 147 14.98 5.99 -1.94
C CYS A 147 13.49 5.75 -2.20
N LEU A 148 12.93 6.32 -3.27
CA LEU A 148 11.50 6.26 -3.54
C LEU A 148 11.07 4.86 -4.01
N ASP A 149 11.89 4.21 -4.84
CA ASP A 149 11.71 2.82 -5.27
C ASP A 149 11.61 1.88 -4.05
N ASP A 150 12.57 1.96 -3.14
CA ASP A 150 12.58 1.18 -1.90
C ASP A 150 11.42 1.53 -0.97
N ALA A 151 11.12 2.82 -0.78
CA ALA A 151 10.11 3.27 0.17
C ALA A 151 8.69 2.88 -0.24
N ILE A 152 8.37 2.95 -1.54
CA ILE A 152 7.07 2.56 -2.09
C ILE A 152 6.84 1.06 -1.91
N PHE A 153 7.86 0.24 -2.18
CA PHE A 153 7.78 -1.19 -1.94
C PHE A 153 7.55 -1.50 -0.47
N GLN A 154 8.32 -0.87 0.43
CA GLN A 154 8.18 -1.04 1.89
C GLN A 154 6.82 -0.58 2.42
N TYR A 155 6.19 0.40 1.77
CA TYR A 155 4.88 0.89 2.15
C TYR A 155 3.76 -0.13 1.88
N GLY A 156 3.91 -0.98 0.86
CA GLY A 156 2.93 -2.00 0.47
C GLY A 156 2.52 -1.97 -1.01
N CYS A 157 3.06 -1.03 -1.78
CA CYS A 157 2.86 -0.91 -3.23
C CYS A 157 3.77 -1.89 -3.99
N LEU A 158 3.55 -3.19 -3.79
CA LEU A 158 4.42 -4.27 -4.28
C LEU A 158 4.56 -4.29 -5.80
N THR A 159 3.50 -3.90 -6.50
CA THR A 159 3.41 -3.86 -7.97
C THR A 159 4.01 -2.60 -8.58
N GLN A 160 4.43 -1.63 -7.75
CA GLN A 160 4.98 -0.34 -8.17
C GLN A 160 4.11 0.33 -9.26
N THR A 161 2.81 0.37 -9.02
CA THR A 161 1.83 1.02 -9.90
C THR A 161 1.70 2.49 -9.54
N SER A 162 1.34 3.34 -10.52
CA SER A 162 0.95 4.71 -10.19
C SER A 162 -0.36 4.73 -9.41
N ASN A 163 -1.24 3.74 -9.61
CA ASN A 163 -2.46 3.58 -8.81
C ASN A 163 -2.16 3.55 -7.31
N CYS A 164 -1.18 2.76 -6.86
CA CYS A 164 -0.83 2.70 -5.45
C CYS A 164 -0.11 3.97 -4.99
N PHE A 165 0.94 4.36 -5.69
CA PHE A 165 1.77 5.50 -5.29
C PHE A 165 0.99 6.81 -5.24
N CYS A 166 0.30 7.15 -6.33
CA CYS A 166 -0.39 8.43 -6.44
C CYS A 166 -1.62 8.49 -5.52
N SER A 167 -2.26 7.36 -5.22
CA SER A 167 -3.40 7.32 -4.28
C SER A 167 -3.01 7.65 -2.85
N ASN A 168 -1.81 7.23 -2.40
CA ASN A 168 -1.26 7.65 -1.12
C ASN A 168 -0.74 9.09 -1.17
N GLY A 169 -0.01 9.40 -2.25
CA GLY A 169 0.66 10.67 -2.47
C GLY A 169 1.73 11.01 -1.43
N ASP A 170 2.66 10.11 -1.14
CA ASP A 170 3.75 10.36 -0.17
C ASP A 170 5.12 10.18 -0.84
N LEU A 171 6.02 11.14 -0.65
CA LEU A 171 7.41 11.11 -1.11
C LEU A 171 8.35 10.42 -0.11
N PHE A 172 7.83 10.04 1.06
CA PHE A 172 8.52 9.32 2.15
C PHE A 172 9.77 10.02 2.70
N GLY A 173 9.91 11.32 2.45
CA GLY A 173 11.12 12.11 2.75
C GLY A 173 12.27 11.88 1.76
N CYS A 174 12.06 11.19 0.64
CA CYS A 174 13.11 10.92 -0.33
C CYS A 174 13.60 12.18 -1.07
N HIS A 175 12.75 13.21 -1.13
CA HIS A 175 13.10 14.51 -1.69
C HIS A 175 14.05 15.31 -0.77
N ASP A 176 14.13 14.99 0.52
CA ASP A 176 15.03 15.67 1.48
C ASP A 176 16.51 15.47 1.14
N ASN A 177 16.83 14.41 0.38
CA ASN A 177 18.19 14.11 -0.08
C ASN A 177 18.61 14.94 -1.32
N CYS A 178 17.68 15.69 -1.90
CA CYS A 178 17.91 16.55 -3.04
C CYS A 178 18.07 17.99 -2.57
N HIS A 179 18.93 18.76 -3.23
CA HIS A 179 19.33 20.09 -2.71
C HIS A 179 19.34 21.18 -3.78
N SER A 180 19.25 20.83 -5.06
CA SER A 180 19.24 21.80 -6.14
C SER A 180 17.83 22.06 -6.68
N ASP A 181 17.58 23.31 -7.10
CA ASP A 181 16.32 23.68 -7.76
C ASP A 181 16.04 22.85 -9.01
N ALA A 182 17.09 22.41 -9.71
CA ALA A 182 16.97 21.54 -10.88
C ALA A 182 16.43 20.15 -10.51
N GLU A 183 16.92 19.56 -9.41
CA GLU A 183 16.42 18.27 -8.90
C GLU A 183 14.98 18.39 -8.42
N PHE A 184 14.63 19.46 -7.68
CA PHE A 184 13.26 19.68 -7.24
C PHE A 184 12.30 19.83 -8.43
N LYS A 185 12.65 20.67 -9.42
CA LYS A 185 11.85 20.78 -10.66
C LYS A 185 11.71 19.46 -11.40
N GLN A 186 12.74 18.61 -11.36
CA GLN A 186 12.68 17.27 -11.96
C GLN A 186 11.69 16.37 -11.20
N ILE A 187 11.67 16.40 -9.87
CA ILE A 187 10.68 15.67 -9.07
C ILE A 187 9.27 16.20 -9.32
N GLU A 188 9.07 17.52 -9.36
CA GLU A 188 7.76 18.13 -9.68
C GLU A 188 7.25 17.70 -11.04
N SER A 189 8.10 17.76 -12.07
CA SER A 189 7.74 17.38 -13.43
C SER A 189 7.40 15.88 -13.50
N TRP A 190 8.17 15.06 -12.80
CA TRP A 190 7.91 13.63 -12.69
C TRP A 190 6.56 13.36 -12.00
N LEU A 191 6.25 14.01 -10.87
CA LEU A 191 4.97 13.86 -10.17
C LEU A 191 3.78 14.25 -11.07
N GLN A 192 3.90 15.37 -11.78
CA GLN A 192 2.87 15.83 -12.72
C GLN A 192 2.64 14.81 -13.84
N ASP A 193 3.71 14.28 -14.43
CA ASP A 193 3.57 13.24 -15.45
C ASP A 193 2.95 11.98 -14.84
N VAL A 194 3.59 11.34 -13.86
CA VAL A 194 3.16 10.01 -13.38
C VAL A 194 1.79 10.00 -12.70
N CYS A 195 1.42 11.08 -11.99
CA CYS A 195 0.16 11.16 -11.26
C CYS A 195 -0.90 12.05 -11.92
N GLY A 196 -0.57 12.79 -12.98
CA GLY A 196 -1.52 13.72 -13.63
C GLY A 196 -1.98 14.85 -12.71
N ILE A 197 -1.16 15.25 -11.72
CA ILE A 197 -1.48 16.34 -10.79
C ILE A 197 -1.05 17.70 -11.36
N PRO A 198 -1.71 18.81 -10.99
CA PRO A 198 -1.32 20.13 -11.46
C PRO A 198 0.00 20.59 -10.80
N PRO A 199 0.74 21.54 -11.43
CA PRO A 199 2.03 22.03 -10.94
C PRO A 199 1.98 22.49 -9.47
N ALA A 200 0.93 23.23 -9.09
CA ALA A 200 0.78 23.73 -7.73
C ALA A 200 0.71 22.61 -6.67
N THR A 201 0.05 21.48 -6.99
CA THR A 201 0.00 20.31 -6.10
C THR A 201 1.36 19.63 -6.04
N ALA A 202 2.09 19.53 -7.14
CA ALA A 202 3.44 18.95 -7.15
C ALA A 202 4.43 19.78 -6.33
N THR A 203 4.37 21.11 -6.42
CA THR A 203 5.18 22.01 -5.58
C THR A 203 4.81 21.90 -4.11
N ALA A 204 3.51 21.82 -3.79
CA ALA A 204 3.07 21.59 -2.42
C ALA A 204 3.56 20.23 -1.88
N ALA A 205 3.55 19.19 -2.72
CA ALA A 205 4.06 17.86 -2.38
C ALA A 205 5.54 17.89 -1.99
N LEU A 206 6.36 18.69 -2.68
CA LEU A 206 7.77 18.87 -2.32
C LEU A 206 7.98 19.61 -1.01
N ALA A 207 7.07 20.51 -0.64
CA ALA A 207 7.19 21.28 0.60
C ALA A 207 6.76 20.47 1.83
N SER A 208 5.73 19.64 1.69
CA SER A 208 5.16 18.84 2.79
C SER A 208 5.64 17.39 2.81
N GLY A 209 6.22 16.90 1.71
CA GLY A 209 6.47 15.50 1.44
C GLY A 209 5.24 14.68 1.08
N THR A 210 4.03 15.27 1.06
CA THR A 210 2.76 14.55 0.84
C THR A 210 1.78 15.35 -0.01
N PHE A 211 0.92 14.68 -0.77
CA PHE A 211 -0.14 15.28 -1.59
C PHE A 211 -1.39 14.41 -1.59
N SER A 212 -2.54 15.04 -1.88
CA SER A 212 -3.82 14.35 -2.00
C SER A 212 -4.44 14.63 -3.36
N LEU A 213 -4.84 13.57 -4.06
CA LEU A 213 -5.54 13.67 -5.34
C LEU A 213 -6.96 14.20 -5.20
N SER A 214 -7.63 13.93 -4.08
CA SER A 214 -9.01 14.37 -3.83
C SER A 214 -9.15 15.89 -3.95
N THR A 215 -8.08 16.64 -3.66
CA THR A 215 -8.03 18.10 -3.84
C THR A 215 -7.55 18.50 -5.24
N ALA A 216 -6.58 17.77 -5.80
CA ALA A 216 -5.88 18.11 -7.04
C ALA A 216 -6.76 18.01 -8.29
N THR A 217 -7.64 17.01 -8.34
CA THR A 217 -8.49 16.77 -9.51
C THR A 217 -9.70 17.70 -9.52
N ALA A 218 -10.22 18.05 -8.35
CA ALA A 218 -11.26 19.08 -8.23
C ALA A 218 -10.72 20.48 -8.61
N THR A 219 -9.46 20.79 -8.31
CA THR A 219 -8.87 22.10 -8.65
C THR A 219 -8.41 22.22 -10.09
N ALA A 220 -7.92 21.17 -10.74
CA ALA A 220 -7.55 21.23 -12.16
C ALA A 220 -8.74 21.59 -13.08
N ILE A 221 -9.97 21.28 -12.64
CA ILE A 221 -11.21 21.60 -13.37
C ILE A 221 -11.80 22.95 -12.89
N VAL A 222 -11.63 23.30 -11.61
CA VAL A 222 -12.15 24.55 -11.01
C VAL A 222 -11.21 25.75 -11.19
N SER A 223 -9.94 25.59 -11.56
CA SER A 223 -9.01 26.69 -11.83
C SER A 223 -9.31 27.52 -13.11
N LEU A 224 -10.47 27.32 -13.73
CA LEU A 224 -11.12 28.31 -14.62
C LEU A 224 -11.98 29.33 -13.85
N SER A 225 -12.12 29.20 -12.53
CA SER A 225 -12.91 30.10 -11.69
C SER A 225 -12.14 30.39 -10.40
N GLY A 226 -11.44 31.52 -10.40
CA GLY A 226 -10.54 31.92 -9.33
C GLY A 226 -11.27 32.20 -8.01
N ASN A 227 -10.58 31.87 -6.90
CA ASN A 227 -10.53 32.72 -5.72
C ASN A 227 -9.36 32.29 -4.81
N ASP A 228 -8.59 33.30 -4.40
CA ASP A 228 -7.43 33.22 -3.51
C ASP A 228 -7.78 32.63 -2.14
N ALA A 229 -7.17 31.48 -1.82
CA ALA A 229 -7.12 30.95 -0.47
C ALA A 229 -5.71 31.13 0.11
N LYS A 230 -5.66 31.88 1.21
CA LYS A 230 -4.46 32.24 1.96
C LYS A 230 -3.86 31.01 2.64
N VAL A 231 -2.65 30.61 2.22
CA VAL A 231 -1.89 29.47 2.76
C VAL A 231 -1.30 29.84 4.13
N SER A 232 -1.71 29.13 5.19
CA SER A 232 -1.05 29.19 6.51
C SER A 232 0.20 28.33 6.54
N LEU A 233 1.24 28.83 7.21
CA LEU A 233 2.52 28.14 7.44
C LEU A 233 2.34 26.82 8.20
N PRO A 234 3.09 25.75 7.85
CA PRO A 234 2.99 24.45 8.50
C PRO A 234 3.53 24.49 9.94
N LEU A 235 2.77 23.90 10.86
CA LEU A 235 3.19 23.59 12.22
C LEU A 235 4.38 22.60 12.23
N PRO A 236 5.23 22.61 13.27
CA PRO A 236 6.37 21.71 13.37
C PRO A 236 5.92 20.25 13.30
N THR A 237 6.54 19.50 12.38
CA THR A 237 6.23 18.11 12.08
C THR A 237 6.38 17.25 13.34
N PRO A 238 5.35 16.44 13.69
CA PRO A 238 5.43 15.47 14.76
C PRO A 238 6.61 14.51 14.55
N ARG A 239 7.29 14.12 15.63
CA ARG A 239 8.40 13.14 15.58
C ARG A 239 7.89 11.86 14.90
N LYS A 240 8.64 11.40 13.88
CA LYS A 240 8.33 10.19 13.09
C LYS A 240 8.03 9.03 14.06
N PRO A 241 6.83 8.43 14.03
CA PRO A 241 6.57 7.21 14.79
C PRO A 241 7.50 6.10 14.28
N LEU A 242 8.01 5.28 15.19
CA LEU A 242 8.85 4.12 14.85
C LEU A 242 8.13 3.24 13.84
N ARG A 243 8.79 2.92 12.74
CA ARG A 243 8.21 2.07 11.69
C ARG A 243 8.14 0.63 12.20
N TRP A 244 7.15 -0.15 11.71
CA TRP A 244 6.90 -1.51 12.21
C TRP A 244 8.14 -2.42 12.10
N TYR A 245 8.94 -2.29 11.03
CA TYR A 245 10.19 -3.04 10.89
C TYR A 245 11.27 -2.62 11.89
N GLU A 246 11.30 -1.35 12.33
CA GLU A 246 12.24 -0.89 13.37
C GLU A 246 11.88 -1.51 14.71
N VAL A 247 10.58 -1.58 15.01
CA VAL A 247 10.06 -2.29 16.19
C VAL A 247 10.38 -3.78 16.13
N PHE A 248 10.23 -4.40 14.96
CA PHE A 248 10.56 -5.81 14.74
C PHE A 248 12.07 -6.08 14.93
N ILE A 249 12.94 -5.29 14.31
CA ILE A 249 14.40 -5.40 14.46
C ILE A 249 14.80 -5.24 15.93
N LEU A 250 14.23 -4.25 16.63
CA LEU A 250 14.48 -4.04 18.05
C LEU A 250 14.06 -5.25 18.88
N ALA A 251 12.89 -5.83 18.60
CA ALA A 251 12.39 -7.02 19.27
C ALA A 251 13.31 -8.24 19.05
N VAL A 252 13.76 -8.47 17.81
CA VAL A 252 14.68 -9.56 17.46
C VAL A 252 16.04 -9.37 18.15
N LEU A 253 16.58 -8.15 18.19
CA LEU A 253 17.82 -7.85 18.90
C LEU A 253 17.71 -8.13 20.41
N ILE A 254 16.62 -7.68 21.05
CA ILE A 254 16.36 -7.95 22.48
C ILE A 254 16.28 -9.46 22.73
N LEU A 255 15.53 -10.19 21.91
CA LEU A 255 15.40 -11.65 22.02
C LEU A 255 16.77 -12.34 21.90
N THR A 256 17.58 -11.93 20.93
CA THR A 256 18.91 -12.49 20.68
C THR A 256 19.85 -12.27 21.87
N VAL A 257 19.81 -11.09 22.48
CA VAL A 257 20.60 -10.78 23.69
C VAL A 257 20.15 -11.64 24.88
N VAL A 258 18.83 -11.77 25.10
CA VAL A 258 18.30 -12.58 26.20
C VAL A 258 18.70 -14.05 26.06
N VAL A 259 18.56 -14.62 24.85
CA VAL A 259 18.97 -16.01 24.57
C VAL A 259 20.47 -16.19 24.74
N GLY A 260 21.28 -15.25 24.20
CA GLY A 260 22.73 -15.28 24.34
C GLY A 260 23.20 -15.26 25.79
N LEU A 261 22.63 -14.39 26.62
CA LEU A 261 22.91 -14.32 28.06
C LEU A 261 22.46 -15.57 28.81
N GLY A 262 21.31 -16.14 28.43
CA GLY A 262 20.81 -17.40 28.98
C GLY A 262 21.76 -18.57 28.74
N LEU A 263 22.20 -18.75 27.50
CA LEU A 263 23.15 -19.79 27.11
C LEU A 263 24.52 -19.60 27.77
N TRP A 264 25.02 -18.36 27.83
CA TRP A 264 26.27 -18.05 28.52
C TRP A 264 26.19 -18.44 30.01
N ARG A 265 25.12 -18.04 30.71
CA ARG A 265 24.93 -18.38 32.12
C ARG A 265 24.89 -19.89 32.34
N GLN A 266 24.18 -20.64 31.50
CA GLN A 266 24.16 -22.11 31.58
C GLN A 266 25.54 -22.73 31.36
N GLY A 267 26.30 -22.25 30.36
CA GLY A 267 27.67 -22.70 30.11
C GLY A 267 28.61 -22.47 31.30
N PHE A 268 28.48 -21.32 31.98
CA PHE A 268 29.25 -21.03 33.20
C PHE A 268 28.93 -21.97 34.37
N VAL A 269 27.65 -22.30 34.55
CA VAL A 269 27.21 -23.25 35.60
C VAL A 269 27.77 -24.65 35.32
N MET A 270 27.68 -25.12 34.07
CA MET A 270 28.25 -26.44 33.70
C MET A 270 29.76 -26.49 33.91
N ARG A 271 30.52 -25.47 33.48
CA ARG A 271 31.98 -25.41 33.70
C ARG A 271 32.36 -25.46 35.18
N ARG A 272 31.58 -24.83 36.06
CA ARG A 272 31.81 -24.89 37.51
C ARG A 272 31.53 -26.28 38.09
N SER A 273 30.55 -27.00 37.55
CA SER A 273 30.22 -28.37 37.98
C SER A 273 31.36 -29.35 37.66
N PHE A 274 31.88 -29.32 36.43
CA PHE A 274 32.98 -30.20 36.02
C PHE A 274 34.25 -30.01 36.86
N ARG A 275 34.64 -28.75 37.16
CA ARG A 275 35.81 -28.47 38.02
C ARG A 275 35.71 -28.99 39.46
N LYS A 276 34.50 -29.33 39.94
CA LYS A 276 34.31 -29.94 41.26
C LYS A 276 34.45 -31.46 41.19
N ALA A 277 34.09 -32.08 40.07
CA ALA A 277 34.20 -33.52 39.88
C ALA A 277 35.67 -33.96 39.77
N ASP A 278 36.55 -33.18 39.12
CA ASP A 278 37.98 -33.51 38.99
C ASP A 278 38.79 -33.37 40.29
N ARG A 279 38.18 -32.87 41.37
CA ARG A 279 38.83 -32.69 42.68
C ARG A 279 38.43 -33.71 43.75
N MET A 280 37.59 -34.68 43.39
CA MET A 280 37.19 -35.81 44.23
C MET A 280 37.84 -37.09 43.70
#